data_AF-A0A2E3X2X5-F1
#
_entry.id   AF-A0A2E3X2X5-F1
#
_cell.length_a   1.000
_cell.length_b   1.000
_cell.length_c   1.000
_cell.angle_alpha   90.00
_cell.angle_beta   90.00
_cell.angle_gamma   90.00
#
_symmetry.space_group_name_H-M   'P 1'
#
loop_
_entity.id
_entity.type
_entity.pdbx_description
1 polymer ?
#
loop_
_entity_poly.entity_id
_entity_poly.type
_entity_poly.pdbx_seq_one_letter_code
_entity_poly.pdbx_strand_id
1 'polypeptide(L)'
;PEVSTDGVDFTINVTLSSEAAENGTTVEWTVQQCINSGVCNPPEKIAMNGSDANWTSTITPVETHSYVNYDIVLTYADGEDEKFPESGFSNGGKVWSDCWVSGEDNGGNNCPAVAVLPDDPLPAPALVTTIIVGLSAALIAKRDD
;
A
#
# COMPACT_ATOMS: atom_id res chain seq x y z
N PRO A 1 -1.32 -9.14 1.47
CA PRO A 1 -0.64 -8.65 2.69
C PRO A 1 -1.53 -7.64 3.42
N GLU A 2 -1.46 -7.56 4.76
CA GLU A 2 -2.23 -6.57 5.54
C GLU A 2 -1.49 -5.23 5.70
N VAL A 3 -0.16 -5.26 5.56
CA VAL A 3 0.75 -4.10 5.59
C VAL A 3 1.84 -4.29 4.53
N SER A 4 2.38 -3.20 3.99
CA SER A 4 3.51 -3.19 3.06
C SER A 4 4.73 -2.47 3.67
N THR A 5 5.93 -2.75 3.18
CA THR A 5 7.18 -2.15 3.69
C THR A 5 8.06 -1.74 2.52
N ASP A 6 8.70 -0.57 2.61
CA ASP A 6 9.64 -0.07 1.59
C ASP A 6 10.71 -1.14 1.28
N GLY A 7 10.94 -1.41 0.00
CA GLY A 7 12.01 -2.32 -0.44
C GLY A 7 11.79 -3.80 -0.12
N VAL A 8 10.67 -4.19 0.50
CA VAL A 8 10.34 -5.59 0.85
C VAL A 8 9.28 -6.14 -0.09
N ASP A 9 9.49 -7.35 -0.59
CA ASP A 9 8.57 -8.02 -1.51
C ASP A 9 7.11 -8.01 -1.02
N PHE A 10 6.25 -7.41 -1.85
CA PHE A 10 4.81 -7.37 -1.68
C PHE A 10 4.18 -8.34 -2.67
N THR A 11 3.76 -9.50 -2.16
CA THR A 11 3.19 -10.59 -2.96
C THR A 11 1.69 -10.67 -2.79
N ILE A 12 0.96 -10.69 -3.91
CA ILE A 12 -0.47 -10.99 -3.96
C ILE A 12 -0.65 -12.42 -4.45
N ASN A 13 -1.52 -13.16 -3.75
CA ASN A 13 -1.95 -14.50 -4.14
C ASN A 13 -3.44 -14.47 -4.41
N VAL A 14 -3.85 -15.09 -5.51
CA VAL A 14 -5.24 -15.24 -5.92
C VAL A 14 -5.49 -16.73 -6.11
N THR A 15 -6.56 -17.23 -5.49
CA THR A 15 -7.04 -18.59 -5.70
C THR A 15 -8.40 -18.52 -6.37
N LEU A 16 -8.47 -19.02 -7.60
CA LEU A 16 -9.70 -19.10 -8.37
C LEU A 16 -10.62 -20.22 -7.83
N SER A 17 -11.93 -20.09 -8.10
CA SER A 17 -12.86 -21.21 -7.95
C SER A 17 -12.52 -22.32 -8.96
N SER A 18 -12.98 -23.55 -8.69
CA SER A 18 -12.79 -24.69 -9.60
C SER A 18 -13.32 -24.39 -11.00
N GLU A 19 -14.50 -23.76 -11.08
CA GLU A 19 -15.15 -23.38 -12.33
C GLU A 19 -14.31 -22.39 -13.14
N ALA A 20 -13.80 -21.34 -12.49
CA ALA A 20 -12.95 -20.35 -13.16
C ALA A 20 -11.61 -20.96 -13.59
N ALA A 21 -10.99 -21.81 -12.76
CA ALA A 21 -9.72 -22.46 -13.07
C ALA A 21 -9.81 -23.42 -14.26
N GLU A 22 -10.90 -24.20 -14.35
CA GLU A 22 -11.13 -25.17 -15.43
C GLU A 22 -11.50 -24.50 -16.76
N ASN A 23 -12.00 -23.27 -16.72
CA ASN A 23 -12.46 -22.53 -17.90
C ASN A 23 -11.40 -21.59 -18.50
N GLY A 24 -10.11 -21.84 -18.27
CA GLY A 24 -9.02 -21.08 -18.91
C GLY A 24 -8.96 -19.60 -18.52
N THR A 25 -9.48 -19.23 -17.33
CA THR A 25 -9.46 -17.87 -16.81
C THR A 25 -8.03 -17.37 -16.64
N THR A 26 -7.78 -16.12 -17.01
CA THR A 26 -6.50 -15.44 -16.78
C THR A 26 -6.64 -14.36 -15.72
N VAL A 27 -5.54 -14.07 -15.03
CA VAL A 27 -5.52 -13.11 -13.91
C VAL A 27 -4.53 -11.99 -14.20
N GLU A 28 -5.01 -10.75 -14.18
CA GLU A 28 -4.22 -9.52 -14.25
C GLU A 28 -4.34 -8.78 -12.92
N TRP A 29 -3.22 -8.23 -12.44
CA TRP A 29 -3.16 -7.38 -11.27
C TRP A 29 -2.84 -5.95 -11.70
N THR A 30 -3.77 -5.02 -11.52
CA THR A 30 -3.46 -3.59 -11.65
C THR A 30 -2.98 -3.07 -10.31
N VAL A 31 -1.83 -2.42 -10.28
CA VAL A 31 -1.23 -1.90 -9.06
C VAL A 31 -0.74 -0.47 -9.22
N GLN A 32 -0.83 0.31 -8.16
CA GLN A 32 -0.30 1.66 -8.08
C GLN A 32 0.25 1.93 -6.69
N GLN A 33 1.42 2.54 -6.66
CA GLN A 33 2.09 2.92 -5.43
C GLN A 33 2.00 4.43 -5.26
N CYS A 34 1.49 4.87 -4.11
CA CYS A 34 1.42 6.28 -3.75
C CYS A 34 2.43 6.56 -2.65
N ILE A 35 3.16 7.67 -2.75
CA ILE A 35 4.20 8.06 -1.80
C ILE A 35 3.69 9.05 -0.77
N ASN A 36 4.44 9.21 0.32
CA ASN A 36 4.10 10.04 1.48
C ASN A 36 3.84 11.52 1.16
N SER A 37 4.26 12.02 0.00
CA SER A 37 3.92 13.35 -0.49
C SER A 37 2.49 13.48 -1.05
N GLY A 38 1.75 12.37 -1.16
CA GLY A 38 0.44 12.29 -1.82
C GLY A 38 0.50 12.11 -3.33
N VAL A 39 1.69 12.03 -3.93
CA VAL A 39 1.86 11.74 -5.36
C VAL A 39 1.78 10.23 -5.58
N CYS A 40 1.09 9.82 -6.64
CA CYS A 40 1.01 8.42 -7.05
C CYS A 40 1.76 8.17 -8.36
N ASN A 41 2.46 7.04 -8.42
CA ASN A 41 3.04 6.56 -9.67
C ASN A 41 1.93 6.17 -10.65
N PRO A 42 2.19 6.16 -11.97
CA PRO A 42 1.25 5.61 -12.93
C PRO A 42 0.87 4.16 -12.56
N PRO A 43 -0.40 3.75 -12.73
CA PRO A 43 -0.80 2.36 -12.54
C PRO A 43 -0.07 1.42 -13.51
N GLU A 44 0.32 0.26 -13.03
CA GLU A 44 0.95 -0.82 -13.79
C GLU A 44 -0.02 -2.02 -13.85
N LYS A 45 -0.07 -2.69 -15.01
CA LYS A 45 -0.84 -3.91 -15.21
C LYS A 45 0.12 -5.09 -15.31
N ILE A 46 -0.04 -6.05 -14.40
CA ILE A 46 0.84 -7.21 -14.27
C ILE A 46 0.03 -8.46 -14.57
N ALA A 47 0.35 -9.14 -15.67
CA ALA A 47 -0.14 -10.51 -15.89
C ALA A 47 0.41 -11.41 -14.79
N MET A 48 -0.47 -12.05 -14.02
CA MET A 48 -0.04 -12.89 -12.90
C MET A 48 0.54 -14.21 -13.38
N ASN A 49 1.47 -14.77 -12.61
CA ASN A 49 2.02 -16.10 -12.88
C ASN A 49 1.22 -17.12 -12.08
N GLY A 50 0.58 -18.08 -12.75
CA GLY A 50 -0.19 -19.11 -12.07
C GLY A 50 -0.31 -20.37 -12.89
N SER A 51 -0.59 -21.46 -12.20
CA SER A 51 -1.02 -22.73 -12.80
C SER A 51 -2.27 -23.19 -12.07
N ASP A 52 -3.22 -23.72 -12.85
CA ASP A 52 -4.52 -24.16 -12.35
C ASP A 52 -5.25 -23.02 -11.61
N ALA A 53 -5.61 -23.24 -10.35
CA ALA A 53 -6.37 -22.29 -9.55
C ALA A 53 -5.50 -21.23 -8.85
N ASN A 54 -4.18 -21.38 -8.74
CA ASN A 54 -3.36 -20.52 -7.89
C ASN A 54 -2.45 -19.60 -8.71
N TRP A 55 -2.60 -18.30 -8.47
CA TRP A 55 -1.90 -17.23 -9.18
C TRP A 55 -1.16 -16.34 -8.20
N THR A 56 0.05 -15.94 -8.55
CA THR A 56 0.90 -15.11 -7.71
C THR A 56 1.69 -14.11 -8.54
N SER A 57 1.87 -12.92 -7.97
CA SER A 57 2.76 -11.88 -8.48
C SER A 57 3.32 -11.06 -7.33
N THR A 58 4.50 -10.50 -7.56
CA THR A 58 5.24 -9.73 -6.55
C THR A 58 5.68 -8.40 -7.16
N ILE A 59 5.55 -7.34 -6.39
CA ILE A 59 6.26 -6.07 -6.62
C ILE A 59 7.15 -5.78 -5.42
N THR A 60 8.09 -4.85 -5.61
CA THR A 60 8.82 -4.24 -4.49
C THR A 60 8.29 -2.82 -4.30
N PRO A 61 7.71 -2.48 -3.15
CA PRO A 61 7.27 -1.13 -2.85
C PRO A 61 8.45 -0.14 -2.93
N VAL A 62 8.22 1.01 -3.57
CA VAL A 62 9.20 2.07 -3.69
C VAL A 62 9.46 2.72 -2.34
N GLU A 63 10.63 3.34 -2.20
CA GLU A 63 10.99 4.12 -1.03
C GLU A 63 9.94 5.20 -0.74
N THR A 64 9.64 5.41 0.54
CA THR A 64 8.68 6.40 1.05
C THR A 64 7.24 6.18 0.57
N HIS A 65 6.86 4.95 0.22
CA HIS A 65 5.48 4.67 -0.16
C HIS A 65 4.55 4.80 1.05
N SER A 66 3.39 5.40 0.83
CA SER A 66 2.31 5.56 1.79
C SER A 66 1.37 4.36 1.73
N TYR A 67 0.98 3.94 0.53
CA TYR A 67 0.13 2.77 0.33
C TYR A 67 0.26 2.19 -1.08
N VAL A 68 -0.13 0.92 -1.20
CA VAL A 68 -0.35 0.22 -2.47
C VAL A 68 -1.86 0.15 -2.74
N ASN A 69 -2.30 0.71 -3.85
CA ASN A 69 -3.67 0.58 -4.39
C ASN A 69 -3.69 -0.51 -5.47
N TYR A 70 -4.74 -1.31 -5.53
CA TYR A 70 -4.83 -2.37 -6.54
C TYR A 70 -6.26 -2.78 -6.90
N ASP A 71 -6.40 -3.42 -8.06
CA ASP A 71 -7.48 -4.36 -8.34
C ASP A 71 -6.95 -5.60 -9.05
N ILE A 72 -7.72 -6.68 -8.99
CA ILE A 72 -7.48 -7.91 -9.75
C ILE A 72 -8.55 -7.99 -10.82
N VAL A 73 -8.14 -8.24 -12.06
CA VAL A 73 -9.04 -8.47 -13.19
C VAL A 73 -8.95 -9.93 -13.57
N LEU A 74 -10.08 -10.62 -13.51
CA LEU A 74 -10.24 -11.96 -14.07
C LEU A 74 -10.82 -11.82 -15.46
N THR A 75 -10.20 -12.45 -16.46
CA THR A 75 -10.74 -12.53 -17.82
C THR A 75 -11.07 -13.99 -18.12
N TYR A 76 -12.36 -14.28 -18.28
CA TYR A 76 -12.90 -15.60 -18.58
C TYR A 76 -12.72 -15.98 -20.06
N ALA A 77 -12.84 -17.26 -20.41
CA ALA A 77 -12.62 -17.74 -21.79
C ALA A 77 -13.64 -17.22 -22.81
N ASP A 78 -14.81 -16.79 -22.38
CA ASP A 78 -15.81 -16.11 -23.23
C ASP A 78 -15.50 -14.62 -23.44
N GLY A 79 -14.49 -14.09 -22.77
CA GLY A 79 -14.04 -12.70 -22.85
C GLY A 79 -14.76 -11.76 -21.86
N GLU A 80 -15.56 -12.28 -20.93
CA GLU A 80 -16.10 -11.47 -19.85
C GLU A 80 -15.02 -11.18 -18.79
N ASP A 81 -15.09 -9.97 -18.22
CA ASP A 81 -14.16 -9.50 -17.20
C ASP A 81 -14.89 -9.32 -15.85
N GLU A 82 -14.25 -9.76 -14.77
CA GLU A 82 -14.66 -9.49 -13.40
C GLU A 82 -13.52 -8.81 -12.62
N LYS A 83 -13.86 -7.94 -11.66
CA LYS A 83 -12.88 -7.16 -10.91
C LYS A 83 -13.00 -7.37 -9.42
N PHE A 84 -11.86 -7.40 -8.74
CA PHE A 84 -11.77 -7.52 -7.30
C PHE A 84 -10.86 -6.45 -6.69
N PRO A 85 -11.37 -5.60 -5.79
CA PRO A 85 -12.78 -5.48 -5.39
C PRO A 85 -13.71 -5.11 -6.55
N GLU A 86 -15.02 -5.39 -6.45
CA GLU A 86 -16.01 -5.11 -7.51
C GLU A 86 -16.03 -3.64 -7.95
N SER A 87 -15.72 -2.74 -7.02
CA SER A 87 -15.61 -1.30 -7.28
C SER A 87 -14.42 -0.92 -8.16
N GLY A 88 -13.57 -1.90 -8.51
CA GLY A 88 -12.41 -1.79 -9.38
C GLY A 88 -11.35 -0.83 -8.85
N PHE A 89 -10.37 -0.53 -9.69
CA PHE A 89 -9.18 0.25 -9.33
C PHE A 89 -9.45 1.62 -8.66
N SER A 90 -10.52 2.32 -9.04
CA SER A 90 -10.85 3.64 -8.48
C SER A 90 -11.22 3.60 -7.00
N ASN A 91 -11.79 2.49 -6.55
CA ASN A 91 -12.05 2.17 -5.15
C ASN A 91 -11.48 0.78 -4.89
N GLY A 92 -10.21 0.60 -5.26
CA GLY A 92 -9.54 -0.68 -5.23
C GLY A 92 -9.25 -1.15 -3.81
N GLY A 93 -8.59 -2.30 -3.74
CA GLY A 93 -7.94 -2.71 -2.50
C GLY A 93 -6.84 -1.72 -2.15
N LYS A 94 -6.71 -1.39 -0.88
CA LYS A 94 -5.66 -0.51 -0.35
C LYS A 94 -4.92 -1.21 0.78
N VAL A 95 -3.59 -1.26 0.68
CA VAL A 95 -2.72 -1.72 1.77
C VAL A 95 -1.79 -0.60 2.16
N TRP A 96 -1.80 -0.23 3.44
CA TRP A 96 -0.95 0.83 3.98
C TRP A 96 0.47 0.33 4.22
N SER A 97 1.43 1.23 4.04
CA SER A 97 2.81 1.01 4.46
C SER A 97 2.90 0.86 5.99
N ASP A 98 3.95 0.22 6.49
CA ASP A 98 4.31 0.22 7.90
C ASP A 98 4.94 1.54 8.36
N CYS A 99 5.13 2.48 7.43
CA CYS A 99 5.34 3.90 7.66
C CYS A 99 4.67 4.73 6.56
N TRP A 100 3.55 5.39 6.89
CA TRP A 100 2.79 6.15 5.90
C TRP A 100 2.42 7.55 6.37
N VAL A 101 2.30 8.46 5.40
CA VAL A 101 1.74 9.81 5.53
C VAL A 101 0.69 9.99 4.44
N SER A 102 -0.47 10.53 4.80
CA SER A 102 -1.56 10.82 3.89
C SER A 102 -2.22 12.15 4.28
N GLY A 103 -1.80 13.22 3.63
CA GLY A 103 -2.24 14.56 4.01
C GLY A 103 -1.68 14.95 5.37
N GLU A 104 -2.56 15.23 6.33
CA GLU A 104 -2.20 15.57 7.71
C GLU A 104 -2.06 14.34 8.61
N ASP A 105 -2.58 13.20 8.17
CA ASP A 105 -2.55 11.94 8.91
C ASP A 105 -1.25 11.17 8.62
N ASN A 106 -0.79 10.44 9.62
CA ASN A 106 0.35 9.53 9.51
C ASN A 106 0.16 8.33 10.43
N GLY A 107 0.87 7.25 10.14
CA GLY A 107 0.79 6.04 10.94
C GLY A 107 1.81 4.98 10.54
N GLY A 108 1.73 3.84 11.23
CA GLY A 108 2.72 2.79 11.12
C GLY A 108 3.76 2.84 12.23
N ASN A 109 4.53 1.76 12.37
CA ASN A 109 5.47 1.56 13.47
C ASN A 109 6.94 1.50 13.02
N ASN A 110 7.20 1.59 11.71
CA ASN A 110 8.51 1.39 11.12
C ASN A 110 9.04 2.65 10.42
N CYS A 111 8.59 3.83 10.86
CA CYS A 111 9.09 5.08 10.30
C CYS A 111 10.55 5.34 10.72
N PRO A 112 11.41 5.81 9.80
CA PRO A 112 12.77 6.22 10.16
C PRO A 112 12.75 7.22 11.31
N ALA A 113 13.57 6.97 12.33
CA ALA A 113 13.73 7.91 13.42
C ALA A 113 14.25 9.23 12.85
N VAL A 114 13.52 10.33 13.11
CA VAL A 114 14.05 11.67 12.83
C VAL A 114 15.27 11.84 13.74
N ALA A 115 16.47 11.91 13.14
CA ALA A 115 17.66 12.27 13.88
C ALA A 115 17.50 13.70 14.39
N VAL A 116 17.08 13.84 15.65
CA VAL A 116 17.16 15.10 16.37
C VAL A 116 18.64 15.37 16.53
N LEU A 117 19.18 16.29 15.74
CA LEU A 117 20.52 16.81 16.00
C LEU A 117 20.53 17.30 17.45
N PRO A 118 21.51 16.91 18.28
CA PRO A 118 21.62 17.45 19.62
C PRO A 118 21.67 18.98 19.53
N ASP A 119 20.96 19.66 20.45
CA ASP A 119 21.02 21.10 20.66
C ASP A 119 22.44 21.52 21.11
N ASP A 120 23.43 21.41 20.23
CA ASP A 120 24.68 22.15 20.39
C ASP A 120 24.39 23.61 20.03
N PRO A 121 24.75 24.59 20.89
CA PRO A 121 24.48 25.99 20.65
C PRO A 121 25.35 26.51 19.51
N LEU A 122 24.86 26.36 18.27
CA LEU A 122 25.42 27.01 17.11
C LEU A 122 25.08 28.50 17.17
N PRO A 123 26.06 29.41 16.99
CA PRO A 123 25.79 30.83 16.87
C PRO A 123 24.95 31.06 15.60
N ALA A 124 23.72 31.51 15.77
CA ALA A 124 22.78 31.88 14.70
C ALA A 124 23.42 32.86 13.68
N PRO A 125 22.95 32.93 12.41
CA PRO A 125 21.56 32.68 12.01
C PRO A 125 21.38 31.90 10.68
N ALA A 126 20.57 30.85 10.69
CA ALA A 126 19.96 30.35 9.47
C ALA A 126 18.59 29.73 9.76
N LEU A 127 17.61 30.22 9.00
CA LEU A 127 16.26 29.70 8.82
C LEU A 127 16.12 28.20 9.04
N VAL A 128 15.27 27.80 10.00
CA VAL A 128 14.62 26.48 9.96
C VAL A 128 13.17 26.68 10.38
N THR A 129 12.26 26.58 9.41
CA THR A 129 10.81 26.55 9.62
C THR A 129 10.43 25.26 10.32
N THR A 130 9.84 25.36 11.50
CA THR A 130 9.28 24.23 12.25
C THR A 130 7.96 23.79 11.61
N ILE A 131 7.90 22.57 11.08
CA ILE A 131 6.64 21.84 10.98
C ILE A 131 6.59 20.93 12.20
N ILE A 132 5.70 21.25 13.13
CA ILE A 132 5.39 20.43 14.29
C ILE A 132 4.42 19.34 13.81
N VAL A 133 4.84 18.07 13.83
CA VAL A 133 3.90 16.95 13.81
C VAL A 133 3.84 16.42 15.24
N GLY A 134 2.80 16.81 15.96
CA GLY A 134 2.57 16.41 17.33
C GLY A 134 2.11 14.95 17.42
N LEU A 135 2.96 14.07 17.96
CA LEU A 135 2.57 12.73 18.36
C LEU A 135 1.66 12.82 19.60
N SER A 136 0.39 12.43 19.47
CA SER A 136 -0.53 12.24 20.60
C SER A 136 -1.36 10.97 20.41
N ALA A 137 -0.82 9.80 20.72
CA ALA A 137 -1.64 8.63 21.01
C ALA A 137 -2.06 8.69 22.49
N ALA A 138 -3.15 9.41 22.79
CA ALA A 138 -3.78 9.35 24.10
C ALA A 138 -4.69 8.13 24.17
N LEU A 139 -4.23 7.05 24.80
CA LEU A 139 -5.11 6.01 25.32
C LEU A 139 -5.81 6.55 26.57
N ILE A 140 -7.10 6.86 26.49
CA ILE A 140 -7.96 7.04 27.68
C ILE A 140 -9.07 5.99 27.65
N ALA A 141 -8.88 4.98 28.50
CA ALA A 141 -9.91 4.05 28.93
C ALA A 141 -11.02 4.79 29.69
N LYS A 142 -12.26 4.30 29.59
CA LYS A 142 -13.28 4.58 30.61
C LYS A 142 -13.96 3.27 30.97
N ARG A 143 -13.90 2.99 32.27
CA ARG A 143 -14.46 1.86 32.98
C ARG A 143 -15.40 2.43 34.06
N ASP A 144 -16.55 1.76 34.19
CA ASP A 144 -17.56 1.74 35.27
C ASP A 144 -18.30 3.03 35.66
N ASP A 145 -19.62 3.01 35.46
CA ASP A 145 -20.64 3.42 36.44
C ASP A 145 -21.68 2.27 36.55
#